data_AF-A0A7C5D2A4-F1
#
_entry.id   AF-A0A7C5D2A4-F1
#
_cell.length_a   1.000
_cell.length_b   1.000
_cell.length_c   1.000
_cell.angle_alpha   90.00
_cell.angle_beta   90.00
_cell.angle_gamma   90.00
#
_symmetry.space_group_name_H-M   'P 1'
#
loop_
_entity.id
_entity.type
_entity.pdbx_description
1 polymer ?
#
loop_
_entity_poly.entity_id
_entity_poly.type
_entity_poly.pdbx_seq_one_letter_code
_entity_poly.pdbx_strand_id
1 'polypeptide(L)'
;MKNLSIALGSMLALAALMGMAAALNPLSDSDWDYDPDMDGLTNLDEFLAGSDPNNWDTDGDGLPDGWEVDNSLDPTDPLDAEDDNDYF
;
A
#
# COMPACT_ATOMS: atom_id res chain seq x y z
N MET A 1 30.95 -0.50 2.02
CA MET A 1 30.34 -1.78 1.60
C MET A 1 29.26 -1.39 0.59
N LYS A 2 29.33 -1.93 -0.63
CA LYS A 2 28.82 -1.32 -1.88
C LYS A 2 27.62 -2.09 -2.43
N ASN A 3 26.40 -1.85 -1.98
CA ASN A 3 25.20 -2.52 -2.52
C ASN A 3 24.01 -2.20 -1.60
N LEU A 4 23.09 -1.29 -1.96
CA LEU A 4 21.87 -1.69 -2.67
C LEU A 4 21.18 -0.47 -3.34
N SER A 5 21.79 0.14 -4.35
CA SER A 5 21.02 0.99 -5.29
C SER A 5 20.23 0.07 -6.21
N ILE A 6 19.09 -0.43 -5.72
CA ILE A 6 18.07 -0.99 -6.62
C ILE A 6 17.64 0.19 -7.49
N ALA A 7 17.81 0.03 -8.81
CA ALA A 7 17.44 1.05 -9.76
C ALA A 7 15.92 1.27 -9.69
N LEU A 8 15.47 2.36 -9.04
CA LEU A 8 14.10 2.86 -9.09
C LEU A 8 13.57 2.99 -10.54
N GLY A 9 14.49 3.12 -11.51
CA GLY A 9 14.23 3.21 -12.94
C GLY A 9 13.45 2.05 -13.58
N SER A 10 13.37 0.86 -12.96
CA SER A 10 12.73 -0.33 -13.58
C SER A 10 11.40 -0.79 -12.98
N MET A 11 10.97 -0.28 -11.82
CA MET A 11 9.60 -0.53 -11.30
C MET A 11 8.53 0.37 -11.97
N LEU A 12 8.99 1.46 -12.58
CA LEU A 12 8.24 2.50 -13.30
C LEU A 12 7.24 2.03 -14.38
N ALA A 13 7.36 0.81 -14.91
CA ALA A 13 6.50 0.32 -15.99
C ALA A 13 5.38 -0.63 -15.53
N LEU A 14 5.41 -1.11 -14.27
CA LEU A 14 4.43 -2.08 -13.78
C LEU A 14 3.26 -1.41 -13.05
N ALA A 15 3.52 -0.36 -12.25
CA ALA A 15 2.50 0.35 -11.50
C ALA A 15 1.43 1.02 -12.38
N ALA A 16 1.83 1.56 -13.55
CA ALA A 16 0.91 2.16 -14.51
C ALA A 16 -0.04 1.14 -15.18
N LEU A 17 0.21 -0.17 -15.05
CA LEU A 17 -0.62 -1.22 -15.64
C LEU A 17 -1.68 -1.79 -14.68
N MET A 18 -1.55 -1.56 -13.37
CA MET A 18 -2.42 -2.17 -12.34
C MET A 18 -3.57 -1.25 -11.86
N GLY A 19 -3.72 -0.05 -12.44
CA GLY A 19 -4.83 0.85 -12.10
C GLY A 19 -4.63 1.71 -10.84
N MET A 20 -3.56 1.48 -10.07
CA MET A 20 -3.20 2.23 -8.85
C MET A 20 -2.51 3.58 -9.15
N ALA A 21 -2.83 4.19 -10.30
CA ALA A 21 -2.11 5.32 -10.87
C ALA A 21 -2.42 6.68 -10.21
N ALA A 22 -3.16 6.69 -9.09
CA ALA A 22 -3.66 7.93 -8.50
C ALA A 22 -2.65 8.63 -7.56
N ALA A 23 -1.82 7.89 -6.81
CA ALA A 23 -0.89 8.52 -5.86
C ALA A 23 0.59 8.51 -6.24
N LEU A 24 1.03 7.63 -7.15
CA LEU A 24 2.45 7.56 -7.51
C LEU A 24 2.74 8.46 -8.71
N ASN A 25 3.33 9.63 -8.46
CA ASN A 25 3.97 10.43 -9.49
C ASN A 25 5.31 9.78 -9.87
N PRO A 26 5.42 9.19 -11.08
CA PRO A 26 6.63 8.49 -11.51
C PRO A 26 7.86 9.40 -11.67
N LEU A 27 7.70 10.72 -11.56
CA LEU A 27 8.77 11.70 -11.71
C LEU A 27 9.26 12.25 -10.36
N SER A 28 8.73 11.76 -9.23
CA SER A 28 8.97 12.30 -7.90
C SER A 28 9.35 11.18 -6.93
N ASP A 29 10.65 11.00 -6.68
CA ASP A 29 11.14 9.99 -5.72
C ASP A 29 10.62 10.24 -4.29
N SER A 30 10.24 11.48 -3.94
CA SER A 30 9.69 11.82 -2.63
C SER A 30 8.24 11.39 -2.43
N ASP A 31 7.57 10.95 -3.49
CA ASP A 31 6.18 10.50 -3.43
C ASP A 31 6.07 9.08 -2.87
N TRP A 32 7.15 8.30 -2.92
CA TRP A 32 7.14 6.89 -2.54
C TRP A 32 7.10 6.71 -1.02
N ASP A 33 7.64 7.68 -0.29
CA ASP A 33 7.67 7.70 1.18
C ASP A 33 6.50 8.52 1.77
N TYR A 34 5.57 8.99 0.92
CA TYR A 34 4.41 9.75 1.35
C TYR A 34 3.26 8.80 1.69
N ASP A 35 2.50 9.16 2.73
CA ASP A 35 1.36 8.44 3.29
C ASP A 35 0.17 9.43 3.27
N PRO A 36 -0.65 9.43 2.19
CA PRO A 36 -1.68 10.44 1.98
C PRO A 36 -2.91 10.31 2.87
N ASP A 37 -3.31 9.09 3.24
CA ASP A 37 -4.51 8.79 4.02
C ASP A 37 -4.23 8.50 5.50
N MET A 38 -2.95 8.42 5.88
CA MET A 38 -2.45 8.36 7.26
C MET A 38 -2.80 7.05 7.96
N ASP A 39 -2.81 5.95 7.23
CA ASP A 39 -3.16 4.63 7.74
C ASP A 39 -1.92 3.85 8.28
N GLY A 40 -0.72 4.31 7.92
CA GLY A 40 0.55 3.72 8.34
C GLY A 40 1.38 3.10 7.21
N LEU A 41 0.89 3.04 5.98
CA LEU A 41 1.65 2.61 4.81
C LEU A 41 2.07 3.81 3.95
N THR A 42 3.26 3.74 3.36
CA THR A 42 3.61 4.69 2.32
C THR A 42 3.05 4.23 0.98
N ASN A 43 2.94 5.14 0.01
CA ASN A 43 2.53 4.81 -1.34
C ASN A 43 3.32 3.63 -1.97
N LEU A 44 4.58 3.43 -1.58
CA LEU A 44 5.39 2.28 -2.00
C LEU A 44 4.92 0.98 -1.34
N ASP A 45 4.68 1.02 -0.02
CA ASP A 45 4.23 -0.14 0.74
C ASP A 45 2.85 -0.59 0.26
N GLU A 46 1.94 0.34 -0.01
CA GLU A 46 0.60 0.07 -0.55
C GLU A 46 0.65 -0.49 -1.97
N PHE A 47 1.56 0.02 -2.80
CA PHE A 47 1.81 -0.58 -4.11
C PHE A 47 2.29 -2.04 -4.00
N LEU A 48 3.08 -2.37 -2.97
CA LEU A 48 3.55 -3.73 -2.73
C LEU A 48 2.46 -4.62 -2.12
N ALA A 49 1.56 -4.06 -1.31
CA ALA A 49 0.44 -4.74 -0.68
C ALA A 49 -0.74 -4.96 -1.65
N GLY A 50 -0.91 -4.09 -2.65
CA GLY A 50 -2.06 -4.12 -3.54
C GLY A 50 -3.18 -3.14 -3.15
N SER A 51 -2.98 -2.32 -2.12
CA SER A 51 -3.95 -1.37 -1.58
C SER A 51 -3.98 0.00 -2.30
N ASP A 52 -4.98 0.84 -2.00
CA ASP A 52 -5.16 2.17 -2.59
C ASP A 52 -4.56 3.29 -1.71
N PRO A 53 -3.51 3.99 -2.18
CA PRO A 53 -2.82 5.08 -1.47
C PRO A 53 -3.59 6.34 -1.11
N ASN A 54 -4.91 6.36 -1.30
CA ASN A 54 -5.75 7.45 -0.84
C ASN A 54 -6.97 6.94 -0.06
N ASN A 55 -6.99 5.66 0.29
CA ASN A 55 -8.07 5.02 0.97
C ASN A 55 -7.54 4.11 2.07
N TRP A 56 -7.60 4.61 3.30
CA TRP A 56 -7.11 3.92 4.50
C TRP A 56 -7.68 2.52 4.75
N ASP A 57 -8.74 2.09 4.05
CA ASP A 57 -9.46 0.82 4.18
C ASP A 57 -9.91 0.40 2.76
N THR A 58 -9.02 -0.31 2.07
CA THR A 58 -9.12 -0.55 0.62
C THR A 58 -10.27 -1.47 0.26
N ASP A 59 -10.53 -2.51 1.05
CA ASP A 59 -11.59 -3.48 0.78
C ASP A 59 -12.92 -3.18 1.49
N GLY A 60 -12.91 -2.24 2.43
CA GLY A 60 -14.10 -1.68 3.07
C GLY A 60 -14.66 -2.53 4.20
N ASP A 61 -13.82 -3.32 4.88
CA ASP A 61 -14.23 -4.12 6.04
C ASP A 61 -14.16 -3.35 7.37
N GLY A 62 -13.51 -2.19 7.38
CA GLY A 62 -13.39 -1.28 8.51
C GLY A 62 -12.05 -1.32 9.23
N LEU A 63 -11.08 -2.12 8.78
CA LEU A 63 -9.71 -2.13 9.27
C LEU A 63 -8.81 -1.24 8.40
N PRO A 64 -7.79 -0.58 9.00
CA PRO A 64 -6.82 0.14 8.18
C PRO A 64 -5.87 -0.79 7.42
N ASP A 65 -5.55 -0.49 6.15
CA ASP A 65 -4.65 -1.34 5.34
C ASP A 65 -3.29 -1.55 6.02
N GLY A 66 -2.74 -0.50 6.64
CA GLY A 66 -1.53 -0.56 7.43
C GLY A 66 -1.62 -1.46 8.66
N TRP A 67 -2.78 -1.51 9.30
CA TRP A 67 -3.01 -2.43 10.42
C TRP A 67 -3.07 -3.88 9.93
N GLU A 68 -3.75 -4.13 8.82
CA GLU A 68 -3.89 -5.45 8.22
C GLU A 68 -2.52 -6.03 7.82
N VAL A 69 -1.69 -5.24 7.13
CA VAL A 69 -0.32 -5.62 6.77
C VAL A 69 0.52 -5.97 8.01
N ASP A 70 0.43 -5.17 9.09
CA ASP A 70 1.14 -5.42 10.34
C ASP A 70 0.66 -6.70 11.06
N ASN A 71 -0.59 -7.12 10.82
CA ASN A 71 -1.19 -8.33 11.38
C ASN A 71 -1.20 -9.54 10.43
N SER A 72 -0.56 -9.41 9.25
CA SER A 72 -0.49 -10.45 8.22
C SER A 72 -1.84 -10.84 7.61
N LEU A 73 -2.73 -9.85 7.48
CA LEU A 73 -3.97 -9.89 6.68
C LEU A 73 -3.71 -9.30 5.28
N ASP A 74 -4.65 -9.51 4.37
CA ASP A 74 -4.67 -9.02 2.99
C ASP A 74 -5.60 -7.81 2.90
N PRO A 75 -5.07 -6.57 2.74
CA PRO A 75 -5.86 -5.32 2.71
C PRO A 75 -6.74 -5.17 1.45
N THR A 76 -6.95 -6.27 0.72
CA THR A 76 -7.78 -6.32 -0.48
C THR A 76 -8.82 -7.44 -0.42
N ASP A 77 -8.89 -8.20 0.69
CA ASP A 77 -9.82 -9.29 0.90
C ASP A 77 -10.63 -9.10 2.20
N PRO A 78 -11.87 -8.55 2.11
CA PRO A 78 -12.64 -8.11 3.29
C PRO A 78 -13.19 -9.28 4.14
N LEU A 79 -12.81 -10.52 3.81
CA LEU A 79 -13.23 -11.74 4.48
C LEU A 79 -12.14 -12.32 5.39
N ASP A 80 -10.91 -11.85 5.30
CA ASP A 80 -9.83 -12.34 6.16
C ASP A 80 -9.77 -11.63 7.52
N ALA A 81 -10.39 -10.44 7.60
CA ALA A 81 -10.76 -9.76 8.83
C ALA A 81 -11.85 -10.46 9.63
N GLU A 82 -12.72 -11.29 9.04
CA GLU A 82 -13.79 -11.97 9.79
C GLU A 82 -13.27 -12.96 10.87
N ASP A 83 -11.96 -13.25 10.90
CA ASP A 83 -11.31 -14.03 11.98
C ASP A 83 -10.73 -13.14 13.10
N ASP A 84 -10.79 -11.82 12.96
CA ASP A 84 -10.50 -10.89 14.04
C ASP A 84 -11.71 -10.74 14.99
N ASN A 85 -11.41 -10.58 16.28
CA ASN A 85 -12.42 -10.53 17.34
C ASN A 85 -12.51 -9.13 17.92
N ASP A 86 -12.40 -8.08 17.09
CA ASP A 86 -12.43 -6.70 17.57
C ASP A 86 -13.76 -5.97 17.33
N TYR A 87 -14.81 -6.68 16.93
CA TYR A 87 -16.22 -6.28 17.12
C TYR A 87 -16.56 -6.11 18.62
N PHE A 88 -16.21 -4.96 19.20
CA PHE A 88 -16.70 -4.49 20.51
C PHE A 88 -17.08 -3.00 20.53
#